data_AF-A0A7Z9VWG8-F1
#
_entry.id   AF-A0A7Z9VWG8-F1
#
_cell.length_a   1.000
_cell.length_b   1.000
_cell.length_c   1.000
_cell.angle_alpha   90.00
_cell.angle_beta   90.00
_cell.angle_gamma   90.00
#
_symmetry.space_group_name_H-M   'P 1'
#
loop_
_entity.id
_entity.type
_entity.pdbx_description
1 polymer ?
#
loop_
_entity_poly.entity_id
_entity_poly.type
_entity_poly.pdbx_seq_one_letter_code
_entity_poly.pdbx_strand_id
1 'polypeptide(L)'
;MEHTSVKSRQTTTIELAKAAMFTSSAVGAGFALAYIPNIELITAIVFAAGAYLGIRWGAIVGAVSMLIFSGANPLGSGFVNPPLIVAQIISMVLVASVGGLLRSWIFSGKWTKLKIAMLGITGGLLTFIYDSLTTLSTPFAFGFENENLLALYLAGIGFTFLHQLSNMAVFALVLPGLFSRIRQASGTGS
;
A
#
# COMPACT_ATOMS: atom_id res chain seq x y z
N MET A 1 37.28 1.26 -11.20
CA MET A 1 35.97 1.34 -11.89
C MET A 1 35.20 0.01 -11.82
N GLU A 2 35.87 -1.15 -11.84
CA GLU A 2 35.21 -2.46 -11.73
C GLU A 2 34.65 -2.77 -10.32
N HIS A 3 35.42 -2.50 -9.26
CA HIS A 3 34.97 -2.68 -7.86
C HIS A 3 33.72 -1.86 -7.48
N THR A 4 33.56 -0.65 -8.04
CA THR A 4 32.37 0.19 -7.83
C THR A 4 31.14 -0.34 -8.56
N SER A 5 31.32 -1.00 -9.71
CA SER A 5 30.25 -1.62 -10.50
C SER A 5 29.69 -2.90 -9.85
N VAL A 6 30.57 -3.72 -9.27
CA VAL A 6 30.16 -4.95 -8.56
C VAL A 6 29.35 -4.62 -7.29
N LYS A 7 29.79 -3.62 -6.52
CA LYS A 7 29.12 -3.22 -5.27
C LYS A 7 27.73 -2.63 -5.50
N SER A 8 27.55 -1.83 -6.55
CA SER A 8 26.23 -1.29 -6.91
C SER A 8 25.28 -2.40 -7.32
N ARG A 9 25.75 -3.35 -8.15
CA ARG A 9 24.97 -4.51 -8.60
C ARG A 9 24.54 -5.43 -7.46
N GLN A 10 25.42 -5.65 -6.48
CA GLN A 10 25.10 -6.41 -5.27
C GLN A 10 24.02 -5.72 -4.43
N THR A 11 24.09 -4.39 -4.29
CA THR A 11 23.09 -3.60 -3.55
C THR A 11 21.72 -3.69 -4.22
N THR A 12 21.67 -3.53 -5.55
CA THR A 12 20.43 -3.69 -6.35
C THR A 12 19.81 -5.08 -6.18
N THR A 13 20.63 -6.13 -6.12
CA THR A 13 20.14 -7.51 -5.95
C THR A 13 19.49 -7.71 -4.57
N ILE A 14 20.06 -7.13 -3.52
CA ILE A 14 19.49 -7.18 -2.16
C ILE A 14 18.16 -6.42 -2.10
N GLU A 15 18.08 -5.25 -2.72
CA GLU A 15 16.85 -4.45 -2.76
C GLU A 15 15.74 -5.16 -3.54
N LEU A 16 16.10 -5.80 -4.67
CA LEU A 16 15.18 -6.63 -5.44
C LEU A 16 14.63 -7.79 -4.61
N ALA A 17 15.49 -8.50 -3.87
CA ALA A 17 15.06 -9.61 -3.01
C ALA A 17 14.09 -9.12 -1.91
N LYS A 18 14.39 -7.98 -1.27
CA LYS A 18 13.49 -7.37 -0.28
C LYS A 18 12.17 -6.94 -0.91
N ALA A 19 12.20 -6.34 -2.10
CA ALA A 19 11.00 -5.97 -2.84
C ALA A 19 10.13 -7.21 -3.12
N ALA A 20 10.72 -8.31 -3.58
CA ALA A 20 10.01 -9.56 -3.80
C ALA A 20 9.38 -10.13 -2.52
N MET A 21 10.07 -10.06 -1.38
CA MET A 21 9.52 -10.46 -0.08
C MET A 21 8.33 -9.61 0.34
N PHE A 22 8.41 -8.28 0.19
CA PHE A 22 7.29 -7.39 0.47
C PHE A 22 6.11 -7.66 -0.47
N THR A 23 6.37 -7.84 -1.77
CA THR A 23 5.33 -8.18 -2.75
C THR A 23 4.65 -9.50 -2.41
N SER A 24 5.40 -10.56 -2.10
CA SER A 24 4.84 -11.84 -1.70
C SER A 24 4.01 -11.72 -0.42
N SER A 25 4.46 -10.92 0.55
CA SER A 25 3.73 -10.71 1.80
C SER A 25 2.43 -9.96 1.56
N ALA A 26 2.46 -8.91 0.72
CA ALA A 26 1.30 -8.11 0.38
C ALA A 26 0.25 -8.96 -0.35
N VAL A 27 0.65 -9.65 -1.42
CA VAL A 27 -0.24 -10.52 -2.22
C VAL A 27 -0.78 -11.67 -1.35
N GLY A 28 0.08 -12.32 -0.57
CA GLY A 28 -0.32 -13.42 0.32
C GLY A 28 -1.34 -12.98 1.38
N ALA A 29 -1.10 -11.84 2.04
CA ALA A 29 -2.04 -11.28 3.01
C ALA A 29 -3.35 -10.85 2.34
N GLY A 30 -3.28 -10.28 1.13
CA GLY A 30 -4.44 -9.94 0.32
C GLY A 30 -5.33 -11.15 0.05
N PHE A 31 -4.76 -12.25 -0.44
CA PHE A 31 -5.53 -13.47 -0.71
C PHE A 31 -6.01 -14.16 0.56
N ALA A 32 -5.23 -14.17 1.63
CA ALA A 32 -5.65 -14.73 2.92
C ALA A 32 -6.87 -14.02 3.51
N LEU A 33 -7.01 -12.72 3.24
CA LEU A 33 -8.11 -11.88 3.74
C LEU A 33 -9.19 -11.59 2.70
N ALA A 34 -9.13 -12.19 1.51
CA ALA A 34 -10.03 -11.87 0.40
C ALA A 34 -11.53 -12.06 0.73
N TYR A 35 -11.85 -12.94 1.69
CA TYR A 35 -13.22 -13.22 2.14
C TYR A 35 -13.61 -12.49 3.43
N ILE A 36 -12.70 -11.71 4.03
CA ILE A 36 -12.97 -10.93 5.24
C ILE A 36 -13.28 -9.49 4.80
N PRO A 37 -14.55 -9.06 4.81
CA PRO A 37 -14.91 -7.75 4.32
C PRO A 37 -14.24 -6.67 5.18
N ASN A 38 -13.87 -5.55 4.54
CA ASN A 38 -13.31 -4.35 5.18
C ASN A 38 -11.95 -4.51 5.88
N ILE A 39 -11.32 -5.68 5.87
CA ILE A 39 -9.99 -5.88 6.45
C ILE A 39 -9.00 -6.16 5.33
N GLU A 40 -8.03 -5.25 5.16
CA GLU A 40 -7.04 -5.33 4.11
C GLU A 40 -5.66 -4.97 4.67
N LEU A 41 -4.65 -5.80 4.41
CA LEU A 41 -3.27 -5.57 4.87
C LEU A 41 -2.32 -5.16 3.75
N ILE A 42 -2.77 -5.18 2.49
CA ILE A 42 -1.93 -4.87 1.32
C ILE A 42 -1.40 -3.45 1.44
N THR A 43 -2.27 -2.48 1.71
CA THR A 43 -1.98 -1.06 1.84
C THR A 43 -0.93 -0.80 2.93
N ALA A 44 -1.07 -1.46 4.09
CA ALA A 44 -0.11 -1.33 5.19
C ALA A 44 1.26 -1.94 4.83
N ILE A 45 1.29 -3.10 4.18
CA ILE A 45 2.54 -3.77 3.77
C ILE A 45 3.24 -2.96 2.67
N VAL A 46 2.51 -2.46 1.69
CA VAL A 46 3.03 -1.63 0.59
C VAL A 46 3.56 -0.29 1.11
N PHE A 47 2.86 0.34 2.06
CA PHE A 47 3.34 1.53 2.75
C PHE A 47 4.65 1.26 3.50
N ALA A 48 4.71 0.15 4.25
CA ALA A 48 5.92 -0.26 4.95
C ALA A 48 7.08 -0.51 3.98
N ALA A 49 6.83 -1.17 2.85
CA ALA A 49 7.83 -1.38 1.80
C ALA A 49 8.41 -0.05 1.30
N GLY A 50 7.55 0.96 1.09
CA GLY A 50 7.96 2.32 0.80
C GLY A 50 8.86 2.93 1.87
N ALA A 51 8.45 2.84 3.14
CA ALA A 51 9.25 3.35 4.26
C ALA A 51 10.64 2.67 4.33
N TYR A 52 10.72 1.36 4.11
CA TYR A 52 11.98 0.62 4.22
C TYR A 52 12.88 0.71 3.00
N LEU A 53 12.32 0.64 1.80
CA LEU A 53 13.07 0.58 0.54
C LEU A 53 13.16 1.95 -0.17
N GLY A 54 12.46 2.96 0.34
CA GLY A 54 12.35 4.27 -0.28
C GLY A 54 11.36 4.27 -1.45
N ILE A 55 11.20 5.45 -2.05
CA ILE A 55 10.14 5.71 -3.05
C ILE A 55 10.28 4.81 -4.27
N ARG A 56 11.48 4.69 -4.84
CA ARG A 56 11.69 3.96 -6.10
C ARG A 56 11.33 2.48 -5.97
N TRP A 57 11.92 1.77 -5.01
CA TRP A 57 11.65 0.35 -4.81
C TRP A 57 10.27 0.11 -4.19
N GLY A 58 9.80 1.00 -3.31
CA GLY A 58 8.45 0.96 -2.77
C GLY A 58 7.38 1.05 -3.88
N ALA A 59 7.53 1.99 -4.82
CA ALA A 59 6.62 2.13 -5.96
C ALA A 59 6.56 0.85 -6.81
N ILE A 60 7.71 0.22 -7.07
CA ILE A 60 7.75 -1.08 -7.76
C ILE A 60 6.98 -2.13 -6.96
N VAL A 61 7.20 -2.21 -5.64
CA VAL A 61 6.44 -3.14 -4.78
C VAL A 61 4.95 -2.87 -4.86
N GLY A 62 4.50 -1.61 -4.74
CA GLY A 62 3.10 -1.25 -4.82
C GLY A 62 2.47 -1.64 -6.16
N ALA A 63 3.13 -1.30 -7.26
CA ALA A 63 2.66 -1.63 -8.60
C ALA A 63 2.56 -3.14 -8.83
N VAL A 64 3.63 -3.89 -8.54
CA VAL A 64 3.68 -5.33 -8.79
C VAL A 64 2.73 -6.09 -7.87
N SER A 65 2.66 -5.72 -6.59
CA SER A 65 1.74 -6.36 -5.64
C SER A 65 0.30 -6.21 -6.10
N MET A 66 -0.07 -4.99 -6.52
CA MET A 66 -1.45 -4.73 -6.93
C MET A 66 -1.79 -5.36 -8.28
N LEU A 67 -0.84 -5.38 -9.23
CA LEU A 67 -1.01 -6.06 -10.50
C LEU A 67 -1.27 -7.56 -10.30
N ILE A 68 -0.50 -8.22 -9.45
CA ILE A 68 -0.67 -9.65 -9.15
C ILE A 68 -1.97 -9.87 -8.39
N PHE A 69 -2.19 -9.14 -7.29
CA PHE A 69 -3.37 -9.33 -6.45
C PHE A 69 -4.67 -9.10 -7.23
N SER A 70 -4.75 -8.02 -8.02
CA SER A 70 -5.93 -7.71 -8.84
C SER A 70 -6.09 -8.65 -10.03
N GLY A 71 -5.00 -8.88 -10.78
CA GLY A 71 -5.05 -9.67 -11.99
C GLY A 71 -5.33 -11.15 -11.74
N ALA A 72 -4.81 -11.71 -10.65
CA ALA A 72 -4.97 -13.11 -10.25
C ALA A 72 -6.02 -13.31 -9.15
N ASN A 73 -6.91 -12.34 -8.92
CA ASN A 73 -7.92 -12.44 -7.87
C ASN A 73 -8.93 -13.56 -8.17
N PRO A 74 -9.11 -14.55 -7.26
CA PRO A 74 -10.07 -15.64 -7.47
C PRO A 74 -11.53 -15.16 -7.52
N LEU A 75 -11.84 -13.99 -6.96
CA LEU A 75 -13.17 -13.39 -7.00
C LEU A 75 -13.50 -12.67 -8.31
N GLY A 76 -12.51 -12.53 -9.21
CA GLY A 76 -12.66 -11.87 -10.50
C GLY A 76 -11.40 -11.11 -10.88
N SER A 77 -10.95 -11.30 -12.12
CA SER A 77 -9.70 -10.68 -12.59
C SER A 77 -9.88 -9.20 -12.87
N GLY A 78 -8.99 -8.36 -12.31
CA GLY A 78 -8.94 -6.92 -12.60
C GLY A 78 -8.70 -6.60 -14.08
N PHE A 79 -8.19 -7.54 -14.88
CA PHE A 79 -8.04 -7.33 -16.33
C PHE A 79 -9.36 -7.21 -17.08
N VAL A 80 -10.47 -7.67 -16.49
CA VAL A 80 -11.82 -7.47 -17.05
C VAL A 80 -12.24 -6.01 -16.97
N ASN A 81 -11.67 -5.23 -16.04
CA ASN A 81 -11.94 -3.81 -15.86
C ASN A 81 -10.61 -3.00 -15.89
N PRO A 82 -10.11 -2.64 -17.09
CA PRO A 82 -8.83 -1.93 -17.23
C PRO A 82 -8.75 -0.59 -16.48
N PRO A 83 -9.79 0.27 -16.47
CA PRO A 83 -9.76 1.48 -15.63
C PRO A 83 -9.54 1.18 -14.15
N LEU A 84 -10.16 0.13 -13.62
CA LEU A 84 -10.03 -0.27 -12.23
C LEU A 84 -8.61 -0.71 -11.88
N ILE A 85 -8.02 -1.64 -12.65
CA ILE A 85 -6.67 -2.12 -12.33
C ILE A 85 -5.63 -0.99 -12.41
N VAL A 86 -5.81 -0.04 -13.33
CA VAL A 86 -4.96 1.17 -13.41
C VAL A 86 -5.14 2.05 -12.18
N ALA A 87 -6.38 2.33 -11.77
CA ALA A 87 -6.66 3.11 -10.56
C ALA A 87 -6.04 2.46 -9.31
N GLN A 88 -6.16 1.15 -9.19
CA GLN A 88 -5.59 0.36 -8.10
C GLN A 88 -4.04 0.43 -8.08
N ILE A 89 -3.39 0.23 -9.23
CA ILE A 89 -1.92 0.30 -9.34
C ILE A 89 -1.41 1.70 -8.99
N ILE A 90 -2.03 2.76 -9.54
CA ILE A 90 -1.65 4.15 -9.24
C ILE A 90 -1.77 4.43 -7.73
N SER A 91 -2.86 3.97 -7.13
CA SER A 91 -3.11 4.14 -5.70
C SER A 91 -2.04 3.44 -4.86
N MET A 92 -1.66 2.21 -5.20
CA MET A 92 -0.63 1.46 -4.46
C MET A 92 0.78 2.02 -4.66
N VAL A 93 1.08 2.57 -5.84
CA VAL A 93 2.30 3.35 -6.07
C VAL A 93 2.33 4.59 -5.18
N LEU A 94 1.21 5.31 -5.08
CA LEU A 94 1.09 6.47 -4.19
C LEU A 94 1.29 6.09 -2.72
N VAL A 95 0.61 5.03 -2.26
CA VAL A 95 0.75 4.49 -0.89
C VAL A 95 2.20 4.22 -0.54
N ALA A 96 2.92 3.49 -1.39
CA ALA A 96 4.34 3.20 -1.18
C ALA A 96 5.20 4.48 -1.22
N SER A 97 4.90 5.39 -2.15
CA SER A 97 5.63 6.65 -2.28
C SER A 97 5.49 7.51 -1.03
N VAL A 98 4.29 7.61 -0.46
CA VAL A 98 4.05 8.32 0.80
C VAL A 98 4.80 7.65 1.95
N GLY A 99 4.80 6.31 2.03
CA GLY A 99 5.63 5.60 3.00
C GLY A 99 7.13 5.94 2.88
N GLY A 100 7.64 6.00 1.65
CA GLY A 100 9.02 6.39 1.37
C GLY A 100 9.34 7.84 1.71
N LEU A 101 8.42 8.77 1.42
CA LEU A 101 8.55 10.19 1.79
C LEU A 101 8.56 10.39 3.30
N LEU A 102 7.70 9.66 4.03
CA LEU A 102 7.59 9.76 5.48
C LEU A 102 8.67 8.95 6.23
N ARG A 103 9.56 8.24 5.53
CA ARG A 103 10.60 7.39 6.13
C ARG A 103 11.36 8.05 7.27
N SER A 104 11.94 9.24 7.04
CA SER A 104 12.76 9.93 8.05
C SER A 104 11.95 10.29 9.29
N TRP A 105 10.68 10.68 9.09
CA TRP A 105 9.76 10.93 10.19
C TRP A 105 9.35 9.65 10.91
N ILE A 106 9.08 8.55 10.20
CA ILE A 106 8.70 7.23 10.76
C ILE A 106 9.82 6.69 11.67
N PHE A 107 11.06 6.71 11.21
CA PHE A 107 12.19 6.10 11.95
C PHE A 107 12.88 7.03 12.95
N SER A 108 12.47 8.30 13.04
CA SER A 108 12.99 9.26 14.03
C SER A 108 12.20 9.27 15.34
N GLY A 109 12.88 9.62 16.44
CA GLY A 109 12.23 9.83 17.75
C GLY A 109 11.56 8.59 18.35
N LYS A 110 10.75 8.78 19.39
CA LYS A 110 9.92 7.73 20.01
C LYS A 110 8.51 7.77 19.42
N TRP A 111 7.77 6.66 19.53
CA TRP A 111 6.35 6.63 19.17
C TRP A 111 5.51 7.33 20.22
N THR A 112 5.12 8.57 19.95
CA THR A 112 4.16 9.34 20.76
C THR A 112 2.73 9.05 20.30
N LYS A 113 1.74 9.30 21.16
CA LYS A 113 0.31 9.18 20.80
C LYS A 113 -0.04 10.00 19.56
N LEU A 114 0.52 11.21 19.44
CA LEU A 114 0.33 12.07 18.27
C LEU A 114 0.91 11.45 17.00
N LYS A 115 2.14 10.92 17.05
CA LYS A 115 2.78 10.27 15.91
C LYS A 115 1.99 9.04 15.44
N ILE A 116 1.47 8.26 16.38
CA ILE A 116 0.60 7.12 16.12
C ILE A 116 -0.70 7.57 15.45
N ALA A 117 -1.36 8.60 15.99
CA ALA A 117 -2.60 9.15 15.43
C ALA A 117 -2.38 9.69 14.01
N MET A 118 -1.29 10.43 13.76
CA MET A 118 -0.94 10.92 12.43
C MET A 118 -0.71 9.78 11.43
N LEU A 119 -0.09 8.68 11.87
CA LEU A 119 0.11 7.51 11.01
C LEU A 119 -1.23 6.85 10.68
N GLY A 120 -2.13 6.71 11.66
CA GLY A 120 -3.50 6.24 11.44
C GLY A 120 -4.26 7.10 10.44
N ILE A 121 -4.26 8.43 10.63
CA ILE A 121 -4.89 9.39 9.71
C ILE A 121 -4.31 9.24 8.29
N THR A 122 -2.99 9.09 8.18
CA THR A 122 -2.33 8.85 6.88
C THR A 122 -2.86 7.59 6.22
N GLY A 123 -3.00 6.48 6.96
CA GLY A 123 -3.60 5.24 6.46
C GLY A 123 -5.04 5.41 6.00
N GLY A 124 -5.87 6.08 6.81
CA GLY A 124 -7.25 6.39 6.46
C GLY A 124 -7.36 7.23 5.19
N LEU A 125 -6.55 8.28 5.05
CA LEU A 125 -6.53 9.15 3.86
C LEU A 125 -6.06 8.41 2.60
N LEU A 126 -5.02 7.58 2.72
CA LEU A 126 -4.53 6.77 1.60
C LEU A 126 -5.58 5.74 1.15
N THR A 127 -6.27 5.13 2.11
CA THR A 127 -7.37 4.19 1.82
C THR A 127 -8.54 4.91 1.18
N PHE A 128 -8.90 6.09 1.67
CA PHE A 128 -9.93 6.92 1.06
C PHE A 128 -9.60 7.28 -0.39
N ILE A 129 -8.35 7.65 -0.70
CA ILE A 129 -7.91 7.91 -2.08
C ILE A 129 -8.05 6.66 -2.95
N TYR A 130 -7.61 5.50 -2.45
CA TYR A 130 -7.76 4.22 -3.14
C TYR A 130 -9.24 3.91 -3.43
N ASP A 131 -10.10 3.96 -2.42
CA ASP A 131 -11.52 3.67 -2.54
C ASP A 131 -12.21 4.66 -3.50
N SER A 132 -11.83 5.93 -3.45
CA SER A 132 -12.36 6.97 -4.35
C SER A 132 -11.98 6.70 -5.80
N LEU A 133 -10.69 6.44 -6.06
CA LEU A 133 -10.21 6.18 -7.41
C LEU A 133 -10.79 4.89 -7.99
N THR A 134 -10.90 3.84 -7.19
CA THR A 134 -11.51 2.58 -7.62
C THR A 134 -13.01 2.73 -7.86
N THR A 135 -13.75 3.40 -6.98
CA THR A 135 -15.18 3.68 -7.19
C THR A 135 -15.40 4.48 -8.46
N LEU A 136 -14.63 5.56 -8.67
CA LEU A 136 -14.74 6.41 -9.86
C LEU A 136 -14.29 5.71 -11.15
N SER A 137 -13.46 4.67 -11.07
CA SER A 137 -13.05 3.90 -12.25
C SER A 137 -14.18 3.04 -12.84
N THR A 138 -15.15 2.66 -12.00
CA THR A 138 -16.24 1.73 -12.39
C THR A 138 -17.14 2.30 -13.50
N PRO A 139 -17.64 3.55 -13.41
CA PRO A 139 -18.41 4.17 -14.50
C PRO A 139 -17.68 4.22 -15.85
N PHE A 140 -16.37 4.51 -15.84
CA PHE A 140 -15.57 4.57 -17.06
C PHE A 140 -15.46 3.21 -17.76
N ALA A 141 -15.51 2.11 -16.99
CA ALA A 141 -15.41 0.76 -17.53
C ALA A 141 -16.69 0.30 -18.24
N PHE A 142 -17.85 0.82 -17.83
CA PHE A 142 -19.16 0.38 -18.33
C PHE A 142 -19.88 1.44 -19.16
N GLY A 143 -19.26 2.60 -19.41
CA GLY A 143 -19.81 3.65 -20.27
C GLY A 143 -21.05 4.34 -19.70
N PHE A 144 -21.23 4.35 -18.37
CA PHE A 144 -22.39 4.99 -17.75
C PHE A 144 -22.33 6.51 -17.92
N GLU A 145 -23.39 7.07 -18.53
CA GLU A 145 -23.61 8.50 -18.69
C GLU A 145 -23.83 9.19 -17.33
N ASN A 146 -23.41 10.46 -17.26
CA ASN A 146 -23.08 11.21 -16.05
C ASN A 146 -24.20 11.39 -15.00
N GLU A 147 -25.44 11.02 -15.29
CA GLU A 147 -26.62 11.45 -14.54
C GLU A 147 -26.72 10.88 -13.11
N ASN A 148 -25.96 9.82 -12.78
CA ASN A 148 -25.96 9.20 -11.44
C ASN A 148 -24.56 9.04 -10.80
N LEU A 149 -23.52 9.69 -11.34
CA LEU A 149 -22.15 9.53 -10.84
C LEU A 149 -21.98 9.91 -9.38
N LEU A 150 -22.60 11.01 -8.95
CA LEU A 150 -22.51 11.46 -7.57
C LEU A 150 -23.19 10.47 -6.60
N ALA A 151 -24.37 9.96 -6.96
CA ALA A 151 -25.08 8.99 -6.13
C ALA A 151 -24.30 7.66 -6.04
N LEU A 152 -23.75 7.17 -7.16
CA LEU A 152 -22.92 5.98 -7.18
C LEU A 152 -21.64 6.15 -6.35
N TYR A 153 -20.98 7.30 -6.48
CA TYR A 153 -19.79 7.62 -5.70
C TYR A 153 -20.08 7.66 -4.21
N LEU A 154 -21.14 8.36 -3.79
CA LEU A 154 -21.53 8.44 -2.38
C LEU A 154 -21.93 7.07 -1.82
N ALA A 155 -22.63 6.25 -2.60
CA ALA A 155 -22.96 4.88 -2.22
C ALA A 155 -21.69 4.01 -2.05
N GLY A 156 -20.74 4.11 -2.98
CA GLY A 156 -19.46 3.40 -2.93
C GLY A 156 -18.63 3.79 -1.72
N ILE A 157 -18.46 5.09 -1.47
CA ILE A 157 -17.73 5.60 -0.29
C ILE A 157 -18.45 5.22 1.02
N GLY A 158 -19.78 5.27 1.04
CA GLY A 158 -20.57 4.81 2.19
C GLY A 158 -20.33 3.32 2.48
N PHE A 159 -20.24 2.49 1.43
CA PHE A 159 -19.95 1.07 1.54
C PHE A 159 -18.53 0.80 2.06
N THR A 160 -17.52 1.54 1.58
CA THR A 160 -16.13 1.35 2.01
C THR A 160 -15.75 2.10 3.28
N PHE A 161 -16.70 2.76 3.95
CA PHE A 161 -16.41 3.53 5.16
C PHE A 161 -15.74 2.67 6.26
N LEU A 162 -16.22 1.43 6.45
CA LEU A 162 -15.61 0.49 7.39
C LEU A 162 -14.20 0.06 6.97
N HIS A 163 -13.93 -0.04 5.67
CA HIS A 163 -12.60 -0.32 5.14
C HIS A 163 -11.61 0.80 5.51
N GLN A 164 -12.02 2.06 5.37
CA GLN A 164 -11.22 3.23 5.74
C GLN A 164 -10.89 3.26 7.25
N LEU A 165 -11.88 2.98 8.11
CA LEU A 165 -11.67 2.92 9.56
C LEU A 165 -10.77 1.75 9.96
N SER A 166 -10.97 0.59 9.34
CA SER A 166 -10.13 -0.60 9.55
C SER A 166 -8.68 -0.32 9.20
N ASN A 167 -8.41 0.26 8.02
CA ASN A 167 -7.03 0.62 7.63
C ASN A 167 -6.43 1.72 8.50
N MET A 168 -7.23 2.71 8.92
CA MET A 168 -6.79 3.70 9.90
C MET A 168 -6.33 3.02 11.21
N ALA A 169 -7.07 2.04 11.70
CA ALA A 169 -6.70 1.25 12.88
C ALA A 169 -5.45 0.40 12.63
N VAL A 170 -5.32 -0.27 11.48
CA VAL A 170 -4.11 -1.04 11.12
C VAL A 170 -2.88 -0.14 11.13
N PHE A 171 -2.96 1.05 10.52
CA PHE A 171 -1.85 1.99 10.51
C PHE A 171 -1.50 2.51 11.90
N ALA A 172 -2.48 2.76 12.77
CA ALA A 172 -2.23 3.25 14.13
C ALA A 172 -1.72 2.14 15.07
N LEU A 173 -2.20 0.92 14.94
CA LEU A 173 -1.97 -0.14 15.94
C LEU A 173 -0.85 -1.12 15.53
N VAL A 174 -0.72 -1.41 14.24
CA VAL A 174 0.20 -2.45 13.74
C VAL A 174 1.54 -1.85 13.32
N LEU A 175 1.52 -0.79 12.50
CA LEU A 175 2.74 -0.23 11.91
C LEU A 175 3.75 0.32 12.92
N PRO A 176 3.37 1.02 14.02
CA PRO A 176 4.34 1.48 15.01
C PRO A 176 5.13 0.33 15.66
N GLY A 177 4.46 -0.79 15.93
CA GLY A 177 5.09 -2.01 16.45
C GLY A 177 6.06 -2.61 15.44
N LEU A 178 5.65 -2.72 14.18
CA LEU A 178 6.50 -3.20 13.08
C LEU A 178 7.78 -2.35 12.94
N PHE A 179 7.63 -1.02 12.85
CA PHE A 179 8.76 -0.11 12.68
C PHE A 179 9.70 -0.08 13.89
N SER A 180 9.19 -0.29 15.10
CA SER A 180 9.99 -0.32 16.33
C SER A 180 10.91 -1.53 16.44
N ARG A 181 10.45 -2.71 16.01
CA ARG A 181 11.23 -3.96 16.12
C ARG A 181 12.44 -3.96 15.19
N ILE A 182 12.29 -3.39 14.00
CA ILE A 182 13.38 -3.37 13.01
C ILE A 182 14.46 -2.34 13.38
N ARG A 183 14.10 -1.22 14.02
CA ARG A 183 15.08 -0.26 14.54
C ARG A 183 16.04 -0.88 15.57
N GLN A 184 15.54 -1.79 16.41
CA GLN A 184 16.36 -2.46 17.42
C GLN A 184 17.38 -3.41 16.78
N ALA A 185 17.00 -4.15 15.74
CA ALA A 185 17.89 -5.04 15.01
C ALA A 185 19.06 -4.32 14.30
N SER A 186 18.88 -3.06 13.90
CA SER A 186 19.95 -2.22 13.33
C SER A 186 20.83 -1.50 14.36
N GLY A 187 20.45 -1.51 15.65
CA GLY A 187 21.10 -0.74 16.72
C GLY A 187 22.02 -1.55 17.65
N THR A 188 22.09 -2.87 17.50
CA THR A 188 22.94 -3.77 18.31
C THR A 188 24.27 -4.11 17.64
N GLY A 189 24.72 -3.27 16.69
CA GLY A 189 25.93 -3.46 15.90
C GLY A 189 27.02 -2.39 16.12
N SER A 190 27.05 -1.75 17.28
CA SER A 190 28.10 -0.80 17.68
C SER A 190 28.73 -1.23 19.00
#